data_AF-A0A535TN47-F1
#
_entry.id   AF-A0A535TN47-F1
#
_cell.length_a   1.000
_cell.length_b   1.000
_cell.length_c   1.000
_cell.angle_alpha   90.00
_cell.angle_beta   90.00
_cell.angle_gamma   90.00
#
_symmetry.space_group_name_H-M   'P 1'
#
loop_
_entity.id
_entity.type
_entity.pdbx_description
1 polymer ?
#
loop_
_entity_poly.entity_id
_entity_poly.type
_entity_poly.pdbx_seq_one_letter_code
_entity_poly.pdbx_strand_id
1 'polypeptide(L)'
;MLRPFAGELANRISGYGVDAVCGPLTGGALLAAMLADRLELQFLFAERRVSERAGLFPVDYRIATSLRGQVKGRRIAIVDDAISAGSAVRATYANVIELGGVPVAIGALLVMGPGAVAFAAEKGIPLERLTEVPTAIWTPAECPLCAQGTPLTEAGAG
;
A
#
# COMPACT_ATOMS: atom_id res chain seq x y z
N MET A 1 20.37 4.10 2.91
CA MET A 1 20.03 4.03 1.48
C MET A 1 18.61 4.54 1.18
N LEU A 2 17.57 4.21 1.96
CA LEU A 2 16.17 4.63 1.67
C LEU A 2 15.82 6.10 1.96
N ARG A 3 16.60 6.79 2.80
CA ARG A 3 16.28 8.13 3.33
C ARG A 3 16.02 9.21 2.27
N PRO A 4 16.81 9.35 1.19
CA PRO A 4 16.54 10.35 0.15
C PRO A 4 15.18 10.14 -0.52
N PHE A 5 14.86 8.89 -0.86
CA PHE A 5 13.59 8.52 -1.49
C PHE A 5 12.39 8.74 -0.56
N ALA A 6 12.52 8.36 0.71
CA ALA A 6 11.52 8.67 1.73
C ALA A 6 11.29 10.18 1.87
N GLY A 7 12.38 10.97 1.83
CA GLY A 7 12.31 12.42 1.88
C GLY A 7 11.60 13.04 0.68
N GLU A 8 11.88 12.57 -0.52
CA GLU A 8 11.21 13.01 -1.74
C GLU A 8 9.72 12.66 -1.71
N LEU A 9 9.37 11.41 -1.39
CA LEU A 9 7.98 10.99 -1.30
C LEU A 9 7.21 11.78 -0.22
N ALA A 10 7.83 12.04 0.94
CA ALA A 10 7.24 12.86 1.99
C ALA A 10 6.88 14.26 1.50
N ASN A 11 7.78 14.91 0.74
CA ASN A 11 7.54 16.25 0.20
C ASN A 11 6.37 16.28 -0.79
N ARG A 12 6.15 15.20 -1.56
CA ARG A 12 5.02 15.13 -2.48
C ARG A 12 3.70 14.90 -1.74
N ILE A 13 3.72 14.02 -0.73
CA ILE A 13 2.54 13.68 0.07
C ILE A 13 2.08 14.84 0.96
N SER A 14 3.01 15.67 1.47
CA SER A 14 2.67 16.78 2.37
C SER A 14 1.73 17.82 1.74
N GLY A 15 1.70 17.91 0.40
CA GLY A 15 0.78 18.79 -0.34
C GLY A 15 -0.70 18.44 -0.17
N TYR A 16 -1.03 17.28 0.39
CA TYR A 16 -2.42 16.81 0.53
C TYR A 16 -3.02 17.03 1.92
N GLY A 17 -2.36 17.80 2.80
CA GLY A 17 -2.88 18.12 4.15
C GLY A 17 -3.09 16.85 4.98
N VAL A 18 -2.03 16.07 5.15
CA VAL A 18 -2.06 14.75 5.81
C VAL A 18 -1.88 14.91 7.32
N ASP A 19 -2.69 14.21 8.11
CA ASP A 19 -2.60 14.18 9.59
C ASP A 19 -1.85 12.94 10.10
N ALA A 20 -1.85 11.86 9.30
CA ALA A 20 -1.23 10.59 9.65
C ALA A 20 -0.79 9.82 8.41
N VAL A 21 0.27 9.02 8.55
CA VAL A 21 0.78 8.15 7.48
C VAL A 21 0.60 6.70 7.90
N CYS A 22 -0.05 5.91 7.06
CA CYS A 22 -0.33 4.49 7.31
C CYS A 22 0.38 3.61 6.28
N GLY A 23 1.09 2.57 6.74
CA GLY A 23 1.70 1.57 5.86
C GLY A 23 1.37 0.13 6.26
N PRO A 24 1.16 -0.80 5.30
CA PRO A 24 1.08 -2.22 5.60
C PRO A 24 2.40 -2.76 6.19
N LEU A 25 2.35 -3.64 7.20
CA LEU A 25 3.56 -4.21 7.83
C LEU A 25 4.44 -5.03 6.89
N THR A 26 3.88 -5.56 5.80
CA THR A 26 4.61 -6.42 4.86
C THR A 26 5.61 -5.67 3.98
N GLY A 27 5.67 -4.33 4.06
CA GLY A 27 6.64 -3.49 3.34
C GLY A 27 6.53 -2.02 3.73
N GLY A 28 5.36 -1.44 3.52
CA GLY A 28 5.09 -0.02 3.71
C GLY A 28 5.25 0.57 5.11
N ALA A 29 5.17 -0.20 6.19
CA ALA A 29 5.19 0.35 7.55
C ALA A 29 6.51 1.05 7.90
N LEU A 30 7.66 0.53 7.45
CA LEU A 30 8.95 1.20 7.66
C LEU A 30 9.00 2.54 6.92
N LEU A 31 8.55 2.56 5.67
CA LEU A 31 8.47 3.79 4.86
C LEU A 31 7.49 4.79 5.50
N ALA A 32 6.32 4.33 5.93
CA ALA A 32 5.33 5.13 6.63
C ALA A 32 5.88 5.75 7.91
N ALA A 33 6.65 5.00 8.71
CA ALA A 33 7.31 5.51 9.89
C ALA A 33 8.34 6.60 9.55
N MET A 34 9.15 6.41 8.49
CA MET A 34 10.12 7.42 8.04
C MET A 34 9.46 8.71 7.53
N LEU A 35 8.33 8.59 6.84
CA LEU A 35 7.54 9.73 6.38
C LEU A 35 6.88 10.46 7.55
N ALA A 36 6.26 9.72 8.47
CA ALA A 36 5.62 10.27 9.65
C ALA A 36 6.61 11.03 10.54
N ASP A 37 7.78 10.44 10.79
CA ASP A 37 8.88 11.07 11.55
C ASP A 37 9.33 12.38 10.90
N ARG A 38 9.58 12.36 9.57
CA ARG A 38 10.02 13.53 8.82
C ARG A 38 8.98 14.66 8.78
N LEU A 39 7.70 14.31 8.73
CA LEU A 39 6.60 15.27 8.64
C LEU A 39 6.02 15.65 10.01
N GLU A 40 6.56 15.09 11.10
CA GLU A 40 6.02 15.25 12.46
C GLU A 40 4.54 14.85 12.58
N LEU A 41 4.15 13.78 11.87
CA LEU A 41 2.78 13.27 11.80
C LEU A 41 2.61 11.97 12.58
N GLN A 42 1.34 11.59 12.79
CA GLN A 42 1.02 10.31 13.41
C GLN A 42 1.39 9.15 12.48
N PHE A 43 2.18 8.20 12.99
CA PHE A 43 2.43 6.93 12.31
C PHE A 43 1.32 5.92 12.64
N LEU A 44 0.84 5.22 11.60
CA LEU A 44 -0.10 4.12 11.69
C LEU A 44 0.43 2.92 10.88
N PHE A 45 0.03 1.71 11.24
CA PHE A 45 0.31 0.53 10.41
C PHE A 45 -0.85 -0.45 10.37
N ALA A 46 -0.94 -1.17 9.26
CA ALA A 46 -1.91 -2.23 9.05
C ALA A 46 -1.24 -3.61 9.09
N GLU A 47 -1.80 -4.50 9.89
CA GLU A 47 -1.33 -5.88 10.02
C GLU A 47 -2.01 -6.76 8.99
N ARG A 48 -1.22 -7.64 8.36
CA ARG A 48 -1.73 -8.69 7.50
C ARG A 48 -2.56 -9.66 8.34
N ARG A 49 -3.82 -9.90 7.94
CA ARG A 49 -4.73 -10.84 8.58
C ARG A 49 -5.17 -11.88 7.55
N VAL A 50 -4.94 -13.15 7.85
CA VAL A 50 -5.54 -14.22 7.05
C VAL A 50 -7.03 -14.25 7.41
N SER A 51 -7.88 -14.00 6.42
CA SER A 51 -9.32 -14.07 6.56
C SER A 51 -9.80 -15.50 6.32
N GLU A 52 -10.85 -15.92 7.01
CA GLU A 52 -11.53 -17.21 6.79
C GLU A 52 -12.37 -17.25 5.49
N ARG A 53 -12.37 -16.16 4.69
CA ARG A 53 -13.18 -16.08 3.46
C ARG A 53 -12.59 -17.01 2.39
N ALA A 54 -13.44 -17.88 1.83
CA ALA A 54 -13.10 -18.66 0.64
C ALA A 54 -13.00 -17.75 -0.60
N GLY A 55 -11.87 -17.77 -1.31
CA GLY A 55 -11.64 -16.98 -2.54
C GLY A 55 -10.16 -16.72 -2.86
N LEU A 56 -9.88 -16.09 -4.00
CA LEU A 56 -8.53 -15.87 -4.56
C LEU A 56 -7.59 -15.00 -3.69
N PHE A 57 -8.10 -14.32 -2.65
CA PHE A 57 -7.30 -13.48 -1.76
C PHE A 57 -7.80 -13.57 -0.30
N PRO A 58 -7.41 -14.59 0.48
CA PRO A 58 -7.81 -14.73 1.89
C PRO A 58 -6.99 -13.81 2.79
N VAL A 59 -6.55 -12.64 2.31
CA VAL A 59 -5.62 -11.76 3.01
C VAL A 59 -6.23 -10.37 3.09
N ASP A 60 -6.48 -9.94 4.31
CA ASP A 60 -6.93 -8.60 4.65
C ASP A 60 -5.80 -7.82 5.33
N TYR A 61 -5.92 -6.49 5.38
CA TYR A 61 -4.99 -5.61 6.06
C TYR A 61 -5.75 -4.69 6.98
N ARG A 62 -5.50 -4.81 8.28
CA ARG A 62 -6.26 -4.10 9.31
C ARG A 62 -5.34 -3.29 10.19
N ILE A 63 -5.68 -2.02 10.40
CA ILE A 63 -4.97 -1.15 11.34
C ILE A 63 -4.94 -1.83 12.71
N ALA A 64 -3.74 -1.87 13.29
CA ALA A 64 -3.48 -2.52 14.57
C ALA A 64 -4.47 -2.03 15.63
N THR A 65 -4.98 -2.95 16.44
CA THR A 65 -6.07 -2.68 17.39
C THR A 65 -5.76 -1.49 18.31
N SER A 66 -4.52 -1.37 18.77
CA SER A 66 -4.03 -0.28 19.64
C SER A 66 -4.04 1.10 18.96
N LEU A 67 -4.05 1.16 17.63
CA LEU A 67 -4.00 2.39 16.84
C LEU A 67 -5.36 2.83 16.31
N ARG A 68 -6.39 1.99 16.37
CA ARG A 68 -7.71 2.27 15.76
C ARG A 68 -8.38 3.52 16.30
N GLY A 69 -8.21 3.81 17.60
CA GLY A 69 -8.73 5.03 18.22
C GLY A 69 -8.13 6.32 17.63
N GLN A 70 -7.06 6.20 16.85
CA GLN A 70 -6.35 7.30 16.22
C GLN A 70 -6.76 7.51 14.75
N VAL A 71 -7.73 6.76 14.21
CA VAL A 71 -8.06 6.84 12.77
C VAL A 71 -9.20 7.83 12.50
N LYS A 72 -10.22 7.87 13.37
CA LYS A 72 -11.46 8.62 13.13
C LYS A 72 -11.19 10.10 12.85
N GLY A 73 -11.73 10.60 11.74
CA GLY A 73 -11.67 12.00 11.31
C GLY A 73 -10.31 12.46 10.77
N ARG A 74 -9.25 11.63 10.83
CA ARG A 74 -7.93 12.00 10.35
C ARG A 74 -7.80 11.80 8.84
N ARG A 75 -7.07 12.70 8.21
CA ARG A 75 -6.63 12.63 6.80
C ARG A 75 -5.39 11.75 6.72
N ILE A 76 -5.51 10.59 6.08
CA ILE A 76 -4.48 9.54 6.10
C ILE A 76 -3.88 9.36 4.71
N ALA A 77 -2.55 9.48 4.62
CA ALA A 77 -1.82 9.00 3.46
C ALA A 77 -1.50 7.51 3.65
N ILE A 78 -1.78 6.70 2.63
CA ILE A 78 -1.49 5.26 2.65
C ILE A 78 -0.26 5.01 1.79
N VAL A 79 0.80 4.46 2.36
CA VAL A 79 2.07 4.29 1.65
C VAL A 79 2.56 2.86 1.69
N ASP A 80 3.19 2.44 0.59
CA ASP A 80 3.87 1.16 0.47
C ASP A 80 5.26 1.37 -0.18
N ASP A 81 6.21 0.48 0.06
CA ASP A 81 7.49 0.57 -0.65
C ASP A 81 7.33 0.21 -2.14
N ALA A 82 6.56 -0.86 -2.42
CA ALA A 82 6.25 -1.31 -3.77
C ALA A 82 4.78 -1.72 -3.91
N ILE A 83 4.09 -1.19 -4.93
CA ILE A 83 2.68 -1.51 -5.20
C ILE A 83 2.57 -2.24 -6.55
N SER A 84 2.16 -3.52 -6.52
CA SER A 84 1.79 -4.31 -7.71
C SER A 84 0.29 -4.23 -7.99
N ALA A 85 -0.46 -5.31 -7.74
CA ALA A 85 -1.93 -5.30 -7.76
C ALA A 85 -2.53 -4.34 -6.70
N GLY A 86 -1.74 -4.02 -5.67
CA GLY A 86 -2.09 -3.11 -4.60
C GLY A 86 -3.09 -3.66 -3.60
N SER A 87 -3.19 -4.99 -3.45
CA SER A 87 -4.11 -5.63 -2.50
C SER A 87 -3.91 -5.13 -1.06
N ALA A 88 -2.66 -4.91 -0.64
CA ALA A 88 -2.34 -4.37 0.68
C ALA A 88 -2.89 -2.94 0.85
N VAL A 89 -2.51 -2.03 -0.05
CA VAL A 89 -3.00 -0.64 -0.06
C VAL A 89 -4.53 -0.57 -0.16
N ARG A 90 -5.16 -1.40 -0.99
CA ARG A 90 -6.63 -1.45 -1.15
C ARG A 90 -7.34 -1.89 0.13
N ALA A 91 -6.82 -2.92 0.80
CA ALA A 91 -7.38 -3.41 2.06
C ALA A 91 -7.16 -2.39 3.19
N THR A 92 -5.97 -1.79 3.29
CA THR A 92 -5.69 -0.68 4.22
C THR A 92 -6.62 0.51 3.97
N TYR A 93 -6.83 0.90 2.71
CA TYR A 93 -7.78 1.94 2.32
C TYR A 93 -9.19 1.65 2.81
N ALA A 94 -9.67 0.42 2.58
CA ALA A 94 -10.99 0.02 3.04
C ALA A 94 -11.11 0.08 4.57
N ASN A 95 -10.09 -0.39 5.29
CA ASN A 95 -10.09 -0.37 6.75
C ASN A 95 -9.95 1.04 7.35
N VAL A 96 -9.24 1.96 6.68
CA VAL A 96 -9.22 3.38 7.07
C VAL A 96 -10.64 3.97 7.02
N ILE A 97 -11.38 3.74 5.93
CA ILE A 97 -12.76 4.21 5.78
C ILE A 97 -13.68 3.57 6.84
N GLU A 98 -13.56 2.27 7.05
CA GLU A 98 -14.33 1.52 8.07
C GLU A 98 -14.17 2.13 9.47
N LEU A 99 -12.96 2.60 9.80
CA LEU A 99 -12.64 3.24 11.08
C LEU A 99 -12.96 4.75 11.11
N GLY A 100 -13.58 5.28 10.05
CA GLY A 100 -13.98 6.68 9.94
C GLY A 100 -12.84 7.65 9.64
N GLY A 101 -11.71 7.16 9.14
CA GLY A 101 -10.63 7.99 8.61
C GLY A 101 -10.90 8.40 7.15
N VAL A 102 -10.13 9.37 6.67
CA VAL A 102 -10.25 9.92 5.32
C VAL A 102 -8.97 9.65 4.55
N PRO A 103 -8.91 8.68 3.63
CA PRO A 103 -7.75 8.51 2.77
C PRO A 103 -7.60 9.72 1.84
N VAL A 104 -6.42 10.34 1.80
CA VAL A 104 -6.20 11.58 1.01
C VAL A 104 -5.11 11.45 -0.04
N ALA A 105 -4.25 10.43 0.05
CA ALA A 105 -3.23 10.13 -0.94
C ALA A 105 -2.76 8.68 -0.81
N ILE A 106 -2.30 8.12 -1.92
CA ILE A 106 -1.48 6.90 -1.96
C ILE A 106 -0.04 7.29 -2.32
N GLY A 107 0.95 6.70 -1.64
CA GLY A 107 2.36 6.90 -1.94
C GLY A 107 3.11 5.60 -2.17
N ALA A 108 4.05 5.58 -3.11
CA ALA A 108 4.95 4.45 -3.33
C ALA A 108 6.35 4.85 -3.76
N LEU A 109 7.36 4.04 -3.44
CA LEU A 109 8.66 4.19 -4.11
C LEU A 109 8.59 3.59 -5.52
N LEU A 110 7.95 2.43 -5.65
CA LEU A 110 7.81 1.69 -6.90
C LEU A 110 6.35 1.31 -7.16
N VAL A 111 5.85 1.59 -8.36
CA VAL A 111 4.58 1.04 -8.86
C VAL A 111 4.85 0.06 -10.00
N MET A 112 4.22 -1.11 -9.94
CA MET A 112 4.37 -2.22 -10.90
C MET A 112 3.04 -2.49 -11.59
N GLY A 113 2.98 -2.16 -12.88
CA GLY A 113 1.78 -2.32 -13.70
C GLY A 113 0.64 -1.34 -13.35
N PRO A 114 -0.53 -1.48 -14.01
CA PRO A 114 -1.59 -0.46 -13.97
C PRO A 114 -2.46 -0.50 -12.71
N GLY A 115 -2.32 -1.52 -11.86
CA GLY A 115 -3.25 -1.82 -10.78
C GLY A 115 -3.42 -0.69 -9.76
N ALA A 116 -2.31 -0.06 -9.35
CA ALA A 116 -2.34 1.06 -8.40
C ALA A 116 -2.95 2.33 -9.01
N VAL A 117 -2.59 2.64 -10.26
CA VAL A 117 -3.09 3.82 -10.98
C VAL A 117 -4.59 3.73 -11.19
N ALA A 118 -5.08 2.58 -11.66
CA ALA A 118 -6.51 2.35 -11.87
C ALA A 118 -7.29 2.49 -10.55
N PHE A 119 -6.76 1.97 -9.44
CA PHE A 119 -7.40 2.11 -8.14
C PHE A 119 -7.48 3.56 -7.67
N ALA A 120 -6.37 4.29 -7.76
CA ALA A 120 -6.30 5.68 -7.33
C ALA A 120 -7.28 6.55 -8.13
N ALA A 121 -7.34 6.34 -9.45
CA ALA A 121 -8.31 6.98 -10.33
C ALA A 121 -9.77 6.62 -9.98
N GLU A 122 -10.07 5.34 -9.76
CA GLU A 122 -11.40 4.86 -9.35
C GLU A 122 -11.86 5.50 -8.04
N LYS A 123 -10.95 5.70 -7.07
CA LYS A 123 -11.25 6.32 -5.78
C LYS A 123 -11.16 7.84 -5.79
N GLY A 124 -10.71 8.45 -6.88
CA GLY A 124 -10.52 9.90 -6.96
C GLY A 124 -9.45 10.43 -5.98
N ILE A 125 -8.43 9.62 -5.69
CA ILE A 125 -7.33 9.99 -4.77
C ILE A 125 -6.00 10.07 -5.54
N PRO A 126 -5.11 11.01 -5.19
CA PRO A 126 -3.80 11.12 -5.84
C PRO A 126 -2.91 9.91 -5.52
N LEU A 127 -2.11 9.51 -6.49
CA LEU A 127 -1.06 8.50 -6.36
C LEU A 127 0.30 9.13 -6.63
N GLU A 128 1.10 9.28 -5.58
CA GLU A 128 2.48 9.71 -5.66
C GLU A 128 3.42 8.51 -5.78
N ARG A 129 4.36 8.59 -6.74
CA ARG A 129 5.31 7.52 -7.02
C ARG A 129 6.65 8.04 -7.52
N LEU A 130 7.74 7.42 -7.10
CA LEU A 130 9.08 7.80 -7.58
C LEU A 130 9.45 7.07 -8.87
N THR A 131 9.09 5.79 -8.98
CA THR A 131 9.35 4.97 -10.16
C THR A 131 8.12 4.15 -10.55
N GLU A 132 7.94 3.94 -11.85
CA GLU A 132 6.97 3.01 -12.42
C GLU A 132 7.69 2.00 -13.32
N VAL A 133 7.37 0.72 -13.14
CA VAL A 133 7.86 -0.37 -13.98
C VAL A 133 6.65 -1.05 -14.62
N PRO A 134 6.62 -1.19 -15.95
CA PRO A 134 5.55 -1.94 -16.60
C PRO A 134 5.68 -3.41 -16.22
N THR A 135 4.59 -3.98 -15.70
CA THR A 135 4.49 -5.43 -15.49
C THR A 135 3.16 -5.91 -16.05
N ALA A 136 3.20 -7.08 -16.68
CA ALA A 136 1.98 -7.77 -17.04
C ALA A 136 1.47 -8.54 -15.81
N ILE A 137 0.16 -8.49 -15.61
CA ILE A 137 -0.54 -9.35 -14.68
C ILE A 137 -1.27 -10.37 -15.53
N TRP A 138 -1.00 -11.65 -15.33
CA TRP A 138 -1.63 -12.74 -16.06
C TRP A 138 -2.65 -13.45 -15.16
N THR A 139 -3.77 -13.84 -15.74
CA THR A 139 -4.54 -14.93 -15.14
C THR A 139 -3.74 -16.24 -15.22
N PRO A 140 -4.06 -17.27 -14.41
CA PRO A 140 -3.41 -18.57 -14.54
C PRO A 140 -3.46 -19.15 -15.96
N ALA A 141 -4.52 -18.86 -16.72
CA ALA A 141 -4.69 -19.32 -18.10
C ALA A 141 -3.82 -18.55 -19.12
N GLU A 142 -3.44 -17.31 -18.82
CA GLU A 142 -2.67 -16.44 -19.72
C GLU A 142 -1.18 -16.40 -19.38
N CYS A 143 -0.76 -17.00 -18.27
CA CYS A 143 0.62 -16.96 -17.79
C CYS A 143 1.51 -17.87 -18.67
N PRO A 144 2.54 -17.33 -19.35
CA PRO A 144 3.44 -18.12 -20.20
C PRO A 144 4.16 -19.24 -19.46
N LEU A 145 4.53 -19.01 -18.19
CA LEU A 145 5.20 -20.01 -17.35
C LEU A 145 4.25 -21.11 -16.90
N CYS A 146 2.97 -20.78 -16.62
CA CYS A 146 1.94 -21.77 -16.30
C CYS A 146 1.62 -22.63 -17.51
N ALA A 147 1.53 -22.04 -18.71
CA ALA A 147 1.34 -22.78 -19.96
C ALA A 147 2.50 -23.76 -20.24
N GLN A 148 3.70 -23.43 -19.77
CA GLN A 148 4.89 -24.28 -19.87
C GLN A 148 5.04 -25.30 -18.73
N GLY A 149 4.12 -25.31 -17.75
CA GLY A 149 4.21 -26.21 -16.58
C GLY A 149 5.42 -25.95 -15.69
N THR A 150 5.97 -24.73 -15.72
CA THR A 150 7.17 -24.37 -14.93
C THR A 150 6.86 -24.52 -13.43
N PRO A 151 7.65 -25.28 -12.66
CA PRO A 151 7.45 -25.40 -11.23
C PRO A 151 7.50 -24.03 -10.54
N LEU A 152 6.52 -23.78 -9.66
CA LEU A 152 6.51 -22.57 -8.84
C LEU A 152 7.59 -22.65 -7.77
N THR A 153 8.40 -21.60 -7.68
CA THR A 153 9.32 -21.38 -6.57
C THR A 153 8.76 -20.27 -5.68
N GLU A 154 9.11 -20.27 -4.39
CA GLU A 154 8.80 -19.12 -3.55
C GLU A 154 9.54 -17.88 -4.04
N ALA A 155 8.83 -16.75 -4.12
CA ALA A 155 9.43 -15.48 -4.47
C ALA A 155 10.46 -15.08 -3.40
N GLY A 156 11.70 -14.84 -3.80
CA GLY A 156 12.80 -14.47 -2.90
C GLY A 156 13.60 -15.64 -2.31
N ALA A 157 13.42 -16.87 -2.81
CA ALA A 157 14.22 -18.04 -2.43
C ALA A 157 15.65 -18.08 -3.05
N GLY A 158 16.20 -16.91 -3.42
CA GLY A 158 17.51 -16.75 -4.06
C GLY A 158 18.32 -15.62 -3.46
#